data_AF-A0A832CK35-F1
#
_entry.id   AF-A0A832CK35-F1
#
_cell.length_a   1.000
_cell.length_b   1.000
_cell.length_c   1.000
_cell.angle_alpha   90.00
_cell.angle_beta   90.00
_cell.angle_gamma   90.00
#
_symmetry.space_group_name_H-M   'P 1'
#
loop_
_entity.id
_entity.type
_entity.pdbx_description
1 polymer ?
#
loop_
_entity_poly.entity_id
_entity_poly.type
_entity_poly.pdbx_seq_one_letter_code
_entity_poly.pdbx_strand_id
1 'polypeptide(L)'
;MATPPRMMIWGLAATSGAVLVGLLLWWGLAALRSAPQTAAPGGSEPVESETPQAETSAQPVVPGLPAEPLPLAAPGRDLRLQQLAEAARATANAIDAQTLAALTAQPEETLSRSGEIPRHRRWQFFLPDGLTTREYARLLDGLGIELAVVVGSELQYARQLSDPMPQRRSGPVQDERRLYLAWEHGRLEEADRQLLRAAGIDSAGRVIVHLIPTELEEKMAASEQQFANRLPSAIRSTRFSVRYGEGGYEVYVVKQEPLR
;
A
#
# COMPACT_ATOMS: atom_id res chain seq x y z
N MET A 1 64.21 -33.73 -3.38
CA MET A 1 65.00 -33.71 -2.14
C MET A 1 65.28 -32.24 -1.84
N ALA A 2 64.89 -31.59 -0.74
CA ALA A 2 64.38 -31.98 0.56
C ALA A 2 63.36 -30.93 1.07
N THR A 3 62.51 -31.36 2.01
CA THR A 3 61.37 -30.68 2.65
C THR A 3 61.79 -29.64 3.73
N PRO A 4 60.83 -28.82 4.24
CA PRO A 4 61.04 -27.52 4.92
C PRO A 4 61.04 -27.59 6.47
N PRO A 5 61.21 -26.45 7.16
CA PRO A 5 60.28 -26.09 8.26
C PRO A 5 60.09 -24.54 8.38
N ARG A 6 59.19 -23.93 9.16
CA ARG A 6 58.23 -24.33 10.20
C ARG A 6 57.24 -23.18 10.46
N MET A 7 56.02 -23.56 10.82
CA MET A 7 54.96 -22.73 11.41
C MET A 7 55.40 -21.91 12.64
N MET A 8 54.73 -20.77 12.86
CA MET A 8 54.22 -20.46 14.20
C MET A 8 52.87 -19.73 14.12
N ILE A 9 51.85 -20.45 14.60
CA ILE A 9 50.51 -20.00 14.99
C ILE A 9 50.62 -19.32 16.38
N TRP A 10 49.49 -18.78 16.87
CA TRP A 10 49.14 -18.27 18.23
C TRP A 10 49.01 -16.74 18.26
N GLY A 11 47.90 -16.14 18.68
CA GLY A 11 46.68 -16.69 19.29
C GLY A 11 45.66 -15.58 19.55
N LEU A 12 44.42 -16.04 19.76
CA LEU A 12 43.22 -15.30 20.17
C LEU A 12 43.45 -14.34 21.35
N ALA A 13 42.67 -13.24 21.37
CA ALA A 13 41.91 -12.86 22.56
C ALA A 13 40.67 -12.04 22.16
N ALA A 14 39.52 -12.69 22.25
CA ALA A 14 38.22 -12.03 22.39
C ALA A 14 37.95 -11.85 23.88
N THR A 15 37.41 -10.68 24.29
CA THR A 15 36.53 -10.57 25.47
C THR A 15 35.68 -9.30 25.35
N SER A 16 34.38 -9.53 25.40
CA SER A 16 33.26 -8.58 25.44
C SER A 16 33.06 -7.90 26.81
N GLY A 17 32.20 -6.88 26.85
CA GLY A 17 31.45 -6.41 28.04
C GLY A 17 31.68 -4.92 28.36
N ALA A 18 30.78 -3.99 28.00
CA ALA A 18 29.48 -3.66 28.64
C ALA A 18 29.63 -3.09 30.07
N VAL A 19 28.94 -2.06 30.59
CA VAL A 19 27.86 -1.13 30.19
C VAL A 19 27.63 -0.19 31.42
N LEU A 20 27.12 1.04 31.21
CA LEU A 20 26.37 1.94 32.14
C LEU A 20 27.07 2.66 33.32
N VAL A 21 27.09 4.01 33.25
CA VAL A 21 26.52 5.01 34.20
C VAL A 21 26.37 6.31 33.36
N GLY A 22 25.29 7.10 33.29
CA GLY A 22 24.12 7.27 34.13
C GLY A 22 23.94 8.76 34.47
N LEU A 23 23.04 9.44 33.73
CA LEU A 23 22.13 10.52 34.16
C LEU A 23 22.65 11.70 35.00
N LEU A 24 22.45 12.92 34.48
CA LEU A 24 21.78 14.05 35.17
C LEU A 24 21.75 15.28 34.24
N LEU A 25 20.68 16.09 34.37
CA LEU A 25 20.45 17.41 33.75
C LEU A 25 19.78 17.43 32.37
N TRP A 26 18.45 17.33 32.34
CA TRP A 26 17.59 18.42 31.83
C TRP A 26 16.11 18.07 32.00
N TRP A 27 15.64 18.20 33.24
CA TRP A 27 14.24 18.46 33.56
C TRP A 27 14.21 19.84 34.20
N GLY A 28 13.52 20.78 33.56
CA GLY A 28 13.47 22.19 34.00
C GLY A 28 12.46 23.02 33.21
N LEU A 29 11.17 22.80 33.51
CA LEU A 29 10.18 23.84 33.79
C LEU A 29 10.13 25.12 32.91
N ALA A 30 9.16 25.18 32.00
CA ALA A 30 8.37 26.37 31.66
C ALA A 30 7.25 25.93 30.69
N ALA A 31 5.99 26.31 30.79
CA ALA A 31 5.26 27.09 31.76
C ALA A 31 3.79 26.68 31.64
N LEU A 32 3.14 26.59 32.78
CA LEU A 32 1.71 26.47 32.96
C LEU A 32 1.01 27.70 32.36
N ARG A 33 0.03 27.52 31.47
CA ARG A 33 -0.99 28.54 31.22
C ARG A 33 -2.32 27.88 30.92
N SER A 34 -3.05 27.58 31.99
CA SER A 34 -4.45 27.21 31.94
C SER A 34 -5.33 28.44 32.16
N ALA A 35 -6.44 28.43 31.41
CA ALA A 35 -7.73 29.10 31.62
C ALA A 35 -7.86 30.58 31.16
N PRO A 36 -9.08 31.11 30.96
CA PRO A 36 -10.41 30.46 30.91
C PRO A 36 -11.25 30.88 29.66
N GLN A 37 -12.39 30.23 29.42
CA GLN A 37 -13.61 30.99 29.15
C GLN A 37 -14.87 30.17 29.44
N THR A 38 -15.44 30.51 30.59
CA THR A 38 -16.85 30.36 30.94
C THR A 38 -17.67 31.33 30.10
N ALA A 39 -18.72 30.84 29.43
CA ALA A 39 -19.86 31.66 29.03
C ALA A 39 -21.12 30.79 28.89
N ALA A 40 -21.94 30.81 29.93
CA ALA A 40 -23.40 30.81 29.89
C ALA A 40 -23.83 32.00 30.79
N PRO A 41 -25.07 32.53 30.78
CA PRO A 41 -26.33 31.91 30.36
C PRO A 41 -27.35 32.87 29.68
N GLY A 42 -28.56 32.37 29.41
CA GLY A 42 -29.78 33.19 29.47
C GLY A 42 -30.68 33.15 28.24
N GLY A 43 -31.94 32.74 28.43
CA GLY A 43 -33.02 32.99 27.46
C GLY A 43 -34.12 31.93 27.40
N SER A 44 -34.91 31.84 28.46
CA SER A 44 -36.36 31.51 28.49
C SER A 44 -37.14 32.12 27.30
N GLU A 45 -38.28 31.64 26.80
CA GLU A 45 -39.35 30.77 27.27
C GLU A 45 -40.31 30.47 26.05
N PRO A 46 -41.37 29.66 26.22
CA PRO A 46 -42.18 29.02 25.16
C PRO A 46 -43.46 29.80 24.78
N VAL A 47 -44.00 29.53 23.58
CA VAL A 47 -45.39 29.81 23.14
C VAL A 47 -45.72 28.73 22.09
N GLU A 48 -46.50 27.70 22.40
CA GLU A 48 -47.97 27.62 22.38
C GLU A 48 -48.57 27.52 20.95
N SER A 49 -49.11 26.34 20.69
CA SER A 49 -50.32 25.97 19.95
C SER A 49 -50.90 26.96 18.93
N GLU A 50 -51.06 26.51 17.68
CA GLU A 50 -52.32 26.68 16.93
C GLU A 50 -52.35 25.83 15.65
N THR A 51 -53.27 24.87 15.64
CA THR A 51 -54.06 24.46 14.46
C THR A 51 -55.51 24.47 14.94
N PRO A 52 -56.56 24.54 14.10
CA PRO A 52 -56.63 24.72 12.64
C PRO A 52 -57.75 25.70 12.18
N GLN A 53 -57.71 26.19 10.93
CA GLN A 53 -58.87 26.39 10.01
C GLN A 53 -58.37 27.05 8.71
N ALA A 54 -58.46 26.36 7.57
CA ALA A 54 -59.61 26.37 6.66
C ALA A 54 -59.77 27.70 5.89
N GLU A 55 -58.95 27.87 4.85
CA GLU A 55 -59.36 28.69 3.71
C GLU A 55 -59.48 27.80 2.47
N THR A 56 -60.74 27.60 2.12
CA THR A 56 -61.22 27.12 0.84
C THR A 56 -60.77 28.09 -0.25
N SER A 57 -59.92 27.62 -1.15
CA SER A 57 -59.71 28.26 -2.44
C SER A 57 -59.90 27.19 -3.50
N ALA A 58 -61.07 27.25 -4.13
CA ALA A 58 -61.45 26.47 -5.28
C ALA A 58 -60.41 26.62 -6.39
N GLN A 59 -59.77 25.51 -6.77
CA GLN A 59 -59.11 25.38 -8.06
C GLN A 59 -60.00 24.59 -9.01
N PRO A 60 -60.00 24.94 -10.31
CA PRO A 60 -60.92 24.40 -11.29
C PRO A 60 -60.63 22.92 -11.55
N VAL A 61 -61.69 22.11 -11.58
CA VAL A 61 -61.64 20.73 -12.06
C VAL A 61 -61.28 20.77 -13.55
N VAL A 62 -60.01 20.47 -13.86
CA VAL A 62 -59.58 20.16 -15.22
C VAL A 62 -60.08 18.74 -15.54
N PRO A 63 -60.92 18.54 -16.57
CA PRO A 63 -61.38 17.21 -16.94
C PRO A 63 -60.22 16.42 -17.56
N GLY A 64 -59.95 15.24 -17.00
CA GLY A 64 -59.37 14.09 -17.69
C GLY A 64 -58.09 14.32 -18.49
N LEU A 65 -56.94 14.38 -17.81
CA LEU A 65 -55.73 13.77 -18.36
C LEU A 65 -55.69 12.32 -17.88
N PRO A 66 -55.56 11.32 -18.77
CA PRO A 66 -55.18 9.99 -18.32
C PRO A 66 -53.86 10.12 -17.57
N ALA A 67 -53.83 9.65 -16.32
CA ALA A 67 -52.59 9.43 -15.61
C ALA A 67 -51.79 8.42 -16.43
N GLU A 68 -50.87 8.89 -17.27
CA GLU A 68 -49.81 8.01 -17.75
C GLU A 68 -49.08 7.52 -16.50
N PRO A 69 -49.06 6.20 -16.24
CA PRO A 69 -48.21 5.68 -15.18
C PRO A 69 -46.79 6.08 -15.54
N LEU A 70 -46.08 6.76 -14.63
CA LEU A 70 -44.64 6.91 -14.71
C LEU A 70 -44.06 5.55 -15.10
N PRO A 71 -43.27 5.44 -16.19
CA PRO A 71 -42.80 4.16 -16.64
C PRO A 71 -42.01 3.53 -15.51
N LEU A 72 -42.58 2.46 -14.97
CA LEU A 72 -41.95 1.53 -14.04
C LEU A 72 -40.54 1.28 -14.58
N ALA A 73 -39.52 1.56 -13.76
CA ALA A 73 -38.11 1.47 -14.14
C ALA A 73 -37.87 0.24 -15.03
N ALA A 74 -37.60 0.47 -16.31
CA ALA A 74 -37.52 -0.60 -17.29
C ALA A 74 -36.46 -1.62 -16.84
N PRO A 75 -36.81 -2.90 -16.64
CA PRO A 75 -35.83 -3.93 -16.29
C PRO A 75 -34.84 -4.02 -17.45
N GLY A 76 -33.60 -3.59 -17.22
CA GLY A 76 -32.55 -3.54 -18.23
C GLY A 76 -31.76 -2.22 -18.29
N ARG A 77 -32.30 -1.11 -17.76
CA ARG A 77 -31.51 0.13 -17.60
C ARG A 77 -30.35 -0.07 -16.63
N ASP A 78 -30.62 -0.70 -15.49
CA ASP A 78 -29.61 -0.99 -14.48
C ASP A 78 -28.55 -1.96 -15.01
N LEU A 79 -28.97 -2.97 -15.78
CA LEU A 79 -28.07 -3.93 -16.42
C LEU A 79 -27.13 -3.26 -17.43
N ARG A 80 -27.65 -2.33 -18.25
CA ARG A 80 -26.84 -1.60 -19.23
C ARG A 80 -25.84 -0.65 -18.57
N LEU A 81 -26.23 0.00 -17.47
CA LEU A 81 -25.32 0.84 -16.67
C LEU A 81 -24.22 -0.01 -16.01
N GLN A 82 -24.56 -1.19 -15.50
CA GLN A 82 -23.59 -2.15 -14.97
C GLN A 82 -22.59 -2.62 -16.04
N GLN A 83 -23.08 -2.98 -17.24
CA GLN A 83 -22.22 -3.38 -18.36
C GLN A 83 -21.28 -2.26 -18.82
N LEU A 84 -21.75 -1.01 -18.85
CA LEU A 84 -20.91 0.15 -19.18
C LEU A 84 -19.87 0.42 -18.10
N ALA A 85 -20.24 0.30 -16.82
CA ALA A 85 -19.30 0.43 -15.72
C ALA A 85 -18.22 -0.66 -15.75
N GLU A 86 -18.60 -1.90 -16.07
CA GLU A 86 -17.66 -3.01 -16.23
C GLU A 86 -16.73 -2.82 -17.43
N ALA A 87 -17.26 -2.38 -18.58
CA ALA A 87 -16.45 -2.09 -19.77
C ALA A 87 -15.49 -0.91 -19.55
N ALA A 88 -15.94 0.14 -18.87
CA ALA A 88 -15.09 1.27 -18.48
C ALA A 88 -13.98 0.82 -17.53
N ARG A 89 -14.30 -0.05 -16.56
CA ARG A 89 -13.34 -0.64 -15.62
C ARG A 89 -12.33 -1.54 -16.31
N ALA A 90 -12.77 -2.35 -17.26
CA ALA A 90 -11.89 -3.19 -18.08
C ALA A 90 -10.92 -2.35 -18.92
N THR A 91 -11.40 -1.24 -19.48
CA THR A 91 -10.57 -0.30 -20.25
C THR A 91 -9.56 0.42 -19.34
N ALA A 92 -9.99 0.88 -18.16
CA ALA A 92 -9.10 1.51 -17.17
C ALA A 92 -8.00 0.54 -16.73
N ASN A 93 -8.36 -0.71 -16.41
CA ASN A 93 -7.38 -1.76 -16.08
C ASN A 93 -6.39 -2.02 -17.22
N ALA A 94 -6.85 -2.02 -18.48
CA ALA A 94 -5.99 -2.23 -19.63
C ALA A 94 -5.00 -1.07 -19.83
N ILE A 95 -5.43 0.17 -19.59
CA ILE A 95 -4.55 1.35 -19.62
C ILE A 95 -3.54 1.27 -18.48
N ASP A 96 -3.99 0.99 -17.25
CA ASP A 96 -3.11 0.85 -16.09
C ASP A 96 -2.07 -0.27 -16.31
N ALA A 97 -2.48 -1.39 -16.91
CA ALA A 97 -1.59 -2.49 -17.26
C ALA A 97 -0.58 -2.11 -18.34
N GLN A 98 -0.98 -1.32 -19.36
CA GLN A 98 -0.05 -0.79 -20.36
C GLN A 98 0.95 0.21 -19.74
N THR A 99 0.47 1.09 -18.86
CA THR A 99 1.31 2.04 -18.12
C THR A 99 2.30 1.30 -17.23
N LEU A 100 1.88 0.22 -16.58
CA LEU A 100 2.75 -0.64 -15.78
C LEU A 100 3.76 -1.40 -16.65
N ALA A 101 3.37 -1.87 -17.83
CA ALA A 101 4.29 -2.47 -18.79
C ALA A 101 5.33 -1.47 -19.31
N ALA A 102 4.92 -0.21 -19.51
CA ALA A 102 5.84 0.87 -19.90
C ALA A 102 6.87 1.19 -18.80
N LEU A 103 6.48 1.11 -17.52
CA LEU A 103 7.40 1.25 -16.38
C LEU A 103 8.49 0.17 -16.37
N THR A 104 8.22 -1.04 -16.88
CA THR A 104 9.16 -2.16 -16.86
C THR A 104 9.99 -2.33 -18.12
N ALA A 105 9.56 -1.81 -19.26
CA ALA A 105 10.15 -2.16 -20.56
C ALA A 105 11.66 -1.82 -20.68
N GLN A 106 12.15 -0.71 -20.12
CA GLN A 106 13.54 -0.28 -20.34
C GLN A 106 14.61 -1.19 -19.68
N PRO A 107 14.48 -1.59 -18.40
CA PRO A 107 15.38 -2.58 -17.81
C PRO A 107 15.30 -3.96 -18.49
N GLU A 108 14.14 -4.34 -19.02
CA GLU A 108 13.91 -5.70 -19.54
C GLU A 108 14.64 -6.01 -20.83
N GLU A 109 14.84 -5.06 -21.75
CA GLU A 109 15.54 -5.34 -23.01
C GLU A 109 17.00 -5.75 -22.80
N THR A 110 17.65 -5.18 -21.78
CA THR A 110 19.04 -5.48 -21.44
C THR A 110 19.15 -6.84 -20.74
N LEU A 111 18.25 -7.12 -19.80
CA LEU A 111 18.18 -8.40 -19.08
C LEU A 111 17.75 -9.56 -19.97
N SER A 112 16.86 -9.30 -20.94
CA SER A 112 16.46 -10.29 -21.95
C SER A 112 17.65 -10.71 -22.81
N ARG A 113 18.56 -9.79 -23.13
CA ARG A 113 19.81 -10.11 -23.86
C ARG A 113 20.80 -10.94 -23.05
N SER A 114 20.83 -10.79 -21.72
CA SER A 114 21.66 -11.62 -20.84
C SER A 114 21.03 -12.97 -20.48
N GLY A 115 19.77 -13.21 -20.88
CA GLY A 115 18.98 -14.36 -20.45
C GLY A 115 18.55 -14.29 -18.99
N GLU A 116 18.74 -13.15 -18.33
CA GLU A 116 18.32 -12.95 -16.94
C GLU A 116 16.83 -12.61 -16.87
N ILE A 117 16.10 -13.31 -15.99
CA ILE A 117 14.72 -12.96 -15.68
C ILE A 117 14.72 -11.73 -14.75
N PRO A 118 14.07 -10.62 -15.13
CA PRO A 118 13.99 -9.40 -14.32
C PRO A 118 13.44 -9.64 -12.91
N ARG A 119 13.97 -8.89 -11.93
CA ARG A 119 13.62 -9.02 -10.50
C ARG A 119 12.11 -9.00 -10.26
N HIS A 120 11.36 -8.08 -10.88
CA HIS A 120 9.91 -7.97 -10.69
C HIS A 120 9.11 -9.19 -11.22
N ARG A 121 9.68 -9.98 -12.15
CA ARG A 121 9.09 -11.25 -12.61
C ARG A 121 9.59 -12.45 -11.81
N ARG A 122 10.83 -12.38 -11.32
CA ARG A 122 11.50 -13.46 -10.61
C ARG A 122 11.12 -13.52 -9.14
N TRP A 123 10.88 -12.37 -8.52
CA TRP A 123 10.69 -12.23 -7.09
C TRP A 123 9.22 -12.31 -6.71
N GLN A 124 8.94 -13.08 -5.67
CA GLN A 124 7.62 -13.23 -5.09
C GLN A 124 7.72 -12.98 -3.59
N PHE A 125 6.78 -12.24 -3.05
CA PHE A 125 6.73 -11.91 -1.63
C PHE A 125 5.62 -12.71 -0.96
N PHE A 126 5.96 -13.43 0.12
CA PHE A 126 5.02 -14.23 0.88
C PHE A 126 4.94 -13.70 2.31
N LEU A 127 3.79 -13.15 2.66
CA LEU A 127 3.50 -12.75 4.02
C LEU A 127 2.95 -13.90 4.86
N PRO A 128 3.18 -13.88 6.18
CA PRO A 128 2.50 -14.78 7.10
C PRO A 128 0.98 -14.70 6.96
N ASP A 129 0.31 -15.85 7.01
CA ASP A 129 -1.14 -15.92 7.09
C ASP A 129 -1.66 -15.32 8.41
N GLY A 130 -2.91 -14.87 8.40
CA GLY A 130 -3.59 -14.43 9.63
C GLY A 130 -3.31 -13.00 10.07
N LEU A 131 -2.46 -12.25 9.38
CA LEU A 131 -2.24 -10.83 9.67
C LEU A 131 -3.54 -10.01 9.58
N THR A 132 -3.76 -9.16 10.58
CA THR A 132 -4.78 -8.11 10.52
C THR A 132 -4.32 -6.98 9.59
N THR A 133 -5.26 -6.20 9.04
CA THR A 133 -4.93 -5.03 8.20
C THR A 133 -3.95 -4.08 8.89
N ARG A 134 -4.06 -3.91 10.22
CA ARG A 134 -3.18 -3.04 11.00
C ARG A 134 -1.76 -3.58 11.16
N GLU A 135 -1.61 -4.87 11.42
CA GLU A 135 -0.28 -5.51 11.50
C GLU A 135 0.39 -5.52 10.13
N TYR A 136 -0.40 -5.75 9.09
CA TYR A 136 0.06 -5.67 7.72
C TYR A 136 0.57 -4.26 7.36
N ALA A 137 -0.16 -3.21 7.70
CA ALA A 137 0.26 -1.83 7.50
C ALA A 137 1.59 -1.49 8.20
N ARG A 138 1.77 -1.96 9.44
CA ARG A 138 3.02 -1.78 10.19
C ARG A 138 4.18 -2.52 9.55
N LEU A 139 3.93 -3.71 9.00
CA LEU A 139 4.92 -4.47 8.26
C LEU A 139 5.36 -3.72 7.01
N LEU A 140 4.42 -3.18 6.22
CA LEU A 140 4.76 -2.38 5.05
C LEU A 140 5.58 -1.14 5.43
N ASP A 141 5.14 -0.40 6.46
CA ASP A 141 5.85 0.80 6.93
C ASP A 141 7.26 0.48 7.45
N GLY A 142 7.40 -0.62 8.20
CA GLY A 142 8.70 -1.05 8.71
C GLY A 142 9.66 -1.55 7.62
N LEU A 143 9.13 -1.98 6.48
CA LEU A 143 9.90 -2.28 5.27
C LEU A 143 10.10 -1.05 4.38
N GLY A 144 9.43 0.08 4.67
CA GLY A 144 9.43 1.28 3.83
C GLY A 144 8.69 1.11 2.50
N ILE A 145 7.83 0.10 2.38
CA ILE A 145 7.05 -0.15 1.16
C ILE A 145 5.92 0.86 1.09
N GLU A 146 5.80 1.51 -0.07
CA GLU A 146 4.69 2.40 -0.38
C GLU A 146 3.67 1.69 -1.29
N LEU A 147 2.39 1.98 -1.11
CA LEU A 147 1.36 1.55 -2.06
C LEU A 147 1.17 2.64 -3.11
N ALA A 148 0.95 2.24 -4.35
CA ALA A 148 0.53 3.18 -5.39
C ALA A 148 -0.54 2.61 -6.30
N VAL A 149 -1.32 3.53 -6.87
CA VAL A 149 -2.36 3.24 -7.85
C VAL A 149 -2.07 4.04 -9.11
N VAL A 150 -2.18 3.39 -10.26
CA VAL A 150 -2.07 4.04 -11.56
C VAL A 150 -3.38 4.77 -11.87
N VAL A 151 -3.26 6.04 -12.27
CA VAL A 151 -4.39 6.88 -12.67
C VAL A 151 -3.99 7.64 -13.94
N GLY A 152 -4.24 7.04 -15.10
CA GLY A 152 -3.83 7.61 -16.39
C GLY A 152 -2.30 7.63 -16.51
N SER A 153 -1.70 8.83 -16.50
CA SER A 153 -0.24 9.04 -16.57
C SER A 153 0.40 9.39 -15.23
N GLU A 154 -0.37 9.33 -14.13
CA GLU A 154 0.11 9.62 -12.78
C GLU A 154 0.01 8.40 -11.88
N LEU A 155 0.87 8.37 -10.86
CA LEU A 155 0.79 7.47 -9.72
C LEU A 155 0.28 8.26 -8.52
N GLN A 156 -0.73 7.71 -7.83
CA GLN A 156 -1.12 8.16 -6.50
C GLN A 156 -0.50 7.23 -5.48
N TYR A 157 0.31 7.79 -4.57
CA TYR A 157 1.10 7.06 -3.59
C TYR A 157 0.47 7.21 -2.20
N ALA A 158 0.53 6.15 -1.40
CA ALA A 158 0.26 6.16 0.03
C ALA A 158 1.46 5.60 0.80
N ARG A 159 1.82 6.27 1.89
CA ARG A 159 2.88 5.86 2.82
C ARG A 159 2.45 6.08 4.27
N GLN A 160 3.19 5.50 5.21
CA GLN A 160 2.83 5.54 6.64
C GLN A 160 1.41 4.99 6.83
N LEU A 161 1.20 3.80 6.28
CA LEU A 161 -0.09 3.13 6.13
C LEU A 161 -0.67 2.72 7.48
N SER A 162 0.16 2.59 8.50
CA SER A 162 -0.26 2.28 9.86
C SER A 162 -0.72 3.50 10.66
N ASP A 163 -0.51 4.71 10.13
CA ASP A 163 -1.02 5.94 10.73
C ASP A 163 -2.55 6.04 10.54
N PRO A 164 -3.28 6.68 11.48
CA PRO A 164 -4.73 6.88 11.35
C PRO A 164 -5.13 7.66 10.10
N MET A 165 -4.22 8.52 9.60
CA MET A 165 -4.39 9.28 8.37
C MET A 165 -3.09 9.16 7.56
N PRO A 166 -2.96 8.13 6.71
CA PRO A 166 -1.76 7.90 5.91
C PRO A 166 -1.45 9.09 5.00
N GLN A 167 -0.17 9.30 4.71
CA GLN A 167 0.25 10.38 3.84
C GLN A 167 0.03 9.99 2.37
N ARG A 168 -0.49 10.94 1.59
CA ARG A 168 -0.70 10.79 0.15
C ARG A 168 0.15 11.78 -0.65
N ARG A 169 0.68 11.33 -1.78
CA ARG A 169 1.27 12.19 -2.82
C ARG A 169 0.87 11.71 -4.21
N SER A 170 1.06 12.55 -5.22
CA SER A 170 0.91 12.16 -6.63
C SER A 170 2.15 12.56 -7.42
N GLY A 171 2.41 11.88 -8.52
CA GLY A 171 3.51 12.22 -9.41
C GLY A 171 3.44 11.50 -10.75
N PRO A 172 4.18 11.96 -11.76
CA PRO A 172 4.22 11.34 -13.08
C PRO A 172 4.72 9.89 -13.00
N VAL A 173 4.11 8.98 -13.76
CA VAL A 173 4.55 7.59 -13.86
C VAL A 173 6.02 7.51 -14.29
N GLN A 174 6.42 8.33 -15.27
CA GLN A 174 7.76 8.31 -15.85
C GLN A 174 8.91 8.66 -14.87
N ASP A 175 8.59 9.27 -13.74
CA ASP A 175 9.57 9.64 -12.70
C ASP A 175 9.78 8.51 -11.68
N GLU A 176 8.90 7.51 -11.67
CA GLU A 176 9.04 6.35 -10.80
C GLU A 176 10.05 5.36 -11.39
N ARG A 177 11.08 5.04 -10.61
CA ARG A 177 12.20 4.17 -11.00
C ARG A 177 12.33 2.95 -10.09
N ARG A 178 11.58 2.92 -8.99
CA ARG A 178 11.65 1.83 -8.02
C ARG A 178 11.09 0.54 -8.60
N LEU A 179 11.64 -0.56 -8.11
CA LEU A 179 11.07 -1.88 -8.33
C LEU A 179 9.64 -1.90 -7.78
N TYR A 180 8.70 -2.37 -8.58
CA TYR A 180 7.36 -2.65 -8.11
C TYR A 180 7.10 -4.15 -8.03
N LEU A 181 6.27 -4.55 -7.08
CA LEU A 181 5.71 -5.88 -6.99
C LEU A 181 4.19 -5.78 -6.99
N ALA A 182 3.55 -6.61 -7.81
CA ALA A 182 2.12 -6.87 -7.71
C ALA A 182 1.95 -8.15 -6.89
N TRP A 183 1.07 -8.10 -5.90
CA TRP A 183 0.83 -9.27 -5.07
C TRP A 183 -0.13 -10.20 -5.82
N GLU A 184 0.17 -11.50 -5.81
CA GLU A 184 -0.76 -12.48 -6.40
C GLU A 184 -2.04 -12.46 -5.55
N HIS A 185 -3.15 -12.08 -6.20
CA HIS A 185 -4.52 -11.95 -5.69
C HIS A 185 -4.84 -12.68 -4.38
N GLY A 186 -5.56 -12.03 -3.47
CA GLY A 186 -5.99 -12.65 -2.22
C GLY A 186 -6.40 -11.65 -1.15
N ARG A 187 -6.45 -12.11 0.11
CA ARG A 187 -6.81 -11.29 1.29
C ARG A 187 -6.01 -9.99 1.40
N LEU A 188 -4.78 -10.00 0.91
CA LEU A 188 -3.89 -8.86 1.00
C LEU A 188 -4.28 -7.75 0.03
N GLU A 189 -4.86 -8.08 -1.13
CA GLU A 189 -5.40 -7.08 -2.06
C GLU A 189 -6.54 -6.28 -1.40
N GLU A 190 -7.44 -6.94 -0.67
CA GLU A 190 -8.50 -6.26 0.07
C GLU A 190 -7.92 -5.38 1.19
N ALA A 191 -6.84 -5.82 1.84
CA ALA A 191 -6.14 -5.01 2.83
C ALA A 191 -5.50 -3.77 2.17
N ASP A 192 -4.85 -3.90 1.01
CA ASP A 192 -4.30 -2.76 0.26
C ASP A 192 -5.39 -1.76 -0.10
N ARG A 193 -6.55 -2.24 -0.56
CA ARG A 193 -7.72 -1.40 -0.88
C ARG A 193 -8.22 -0.66 0.36
N GLN A 194 -8.21 -1.28 1.53
CA GLN A 194 -8.58 -0.62 2.80
C GLN A 194 -7.56 0.47 3.18
N LEU A 195 -6.26 0.18 3.06
CA LEU A 195 -5.20 1.13 3.38
C LEU A 195 -5.21 2.34 2.43
N LEU A 196 -5.40 2.11 1.14
CA LEU A 196 -5.53 3.18 0.14
C LEU A 196 -6.77 4.04 0.38
N ARG A 197 -7.90 3.42 0.75
CA ARG A 197 -9.11 4.18 1.14
C ARG A 197 -8.87 5.04 2.37
N ALA A 198 -8.15 4.54 3.38
CA ALA A 198 -7.77 5.33 4.56
C ALA A 198 -6.89 6.54 4.19
N ALA A 199 -6.05 6.41 3.16
CA ALA A 199 -5.27 7.51 2.60
C ALA A 199 -6.07 8.46 1.68
N GLY A 200 -7.37 8.20 1.48
CA GLY A 200 -8.21 8.97 0.55
C GLY A 200 -7.88 8.74 -0.93
N ILE A 201 -7.36 7.57 -1.28
CA ILE A 201 -7.07 7.15 -2.66
C ILE A 201 -8.15 6.15 -3.12
N ASP A 202 -8.77 6.43 -4.26
CA ASP A 202 -9.68 5.49 -4.90
C ASP A 202 -8.90 4.44 -5.70
N SER A 203 -8.95 3.20 -5.24
CA SER A 203 -8.30 2.05 -5.87
C SER A 203 -9.27 1.15 -6.63
N ALA A 204 -10.57 1.45 -6.63
CA ALA A 204 -11.61 0.55 -7.13
C ALA A 204 -11.41 0.24 -8.63
N GLY A 205 -11.17 -1.04 -8.94
CA GLY A 205 -10.95 -1.47 -10.32
C GLY A 205 -9.72 -0.86 -10.97
N ARG A 206 -8.68 -0.60 -10.17
CA ARG A 206 -7.36 -0.16 -10.61
C ARG A 206 -6.31 -1.15 -10.16
N VAL A 207 -5.17 -1.12 -10.86
CA VAL A 207 -4.00 -1.91 -10.48
C VAL A 207 -3.29 -1.25 -9.30
N ILE A 208 -3.11 -2.02 -8.21
CA ILE A 208 -2.35 -1.60 -7.04
C ILE A 208 -0.95 -2.18 -7.17
N VAL A 209 0.05 -1.33 -6.94
CA VAL A 209 1.46 -1.73 -6.97
C VAL A 209 2.13 -1.41 -5.65
N HIS A 210 3.04 -2.29 -5.23
CA HIS A 210 3.88 -2.11 -4.06
C HIS A 210 5.23 -1.60 -4.53
N LEU A 211 5.61 -0.40 -4.10
CA LEU A 211 6.86 0.23 -4.48
C LEU A 211 7.91 -0.11 -3.44
N ILE A 212 8.92 -0.84 -3.89
CA ILE A 212 10.01 -1.34 -3.06
C ILE A 212 11.09 -0.25 -3.00
N PRO A 213 11.44 0.26 -1.81
CA PRO A 213 12.53 1.23 -1.68
C PRO A 213 13.87 0.58 -2.04
N THR A 214 14.80 1.38 -2.56
CA THR A 214 16.11 0.90 -3.04
C THR A 214 16.86 0.11 -1.98
N GLU A 215 16.82 0.56 -0.73
CA GLU A 215 17.49 -0.09 0.39
C GLU A 215 16.91 -1.48 0.67
N LEU A 216 15.61 -1.69 0.45
CA LEU A 216 14.97 -2.99 0.59
C LEU A 216 15.29 -3.89 -0.61
N GLU A 217 15.29 -3.33 -1.82
CA GLU A 217 15.65 -4.04 -3.03
C GLU A 217 17.07 -4.63 -2.95
N GLU A 218 18.04 -3.83 -2.49
CA GLU A 218 19.43 -4.27 -2.31
C GLU A 218 19.55 -5.39 -1.26
N LYS A 219 18.82 -5.27 -0.14
CA LYS A 219 18.77 -6.33 0.88
C LYS A 219 18.20 -7.64 0.30
N MET A 220 17.10 -7.55 -0.45
CA MET A 220 16.49 -8.71 -1.10
C MET A 220 17.44 -9.36 -2.11
N ALA A 221 18.14 -8.57 -2.92
CA ALA A 221 19.14 -9.07 -3.87
C ALA A 221 20.30 -9.77 -3.16
N ALA A 222 20.80 -9.19 -2.06
CA ALA A 222 21.84 -9.81 -1.25
C ALA A 222 21.39 -11.15 -0.64
N SER A 223 20.18 -11.21 -0.08
CA SER A 223 19.61 -12.46 0.45
C SER A 223 19.39 -13.53 -0.63
N GLU A 224 18.97 -13.15 -1.84
CA GLU A 224 18.83 -14.06 -2.99
C GLU A 224 20.16 -14.71 -3.36
N GLN A 225 21.22 -13.91 -3.43
CA GLN A 225 22.56 -14.38 -3.74
C GLN A 225 23.10 -15.29 -2.63
N GLN A 226 22.94 -14.89 -1.37
CA GLN A 226 23.44 -15.64 -0.21
C GLN A 226 22.74 -17.00 -0.03
N PHE A 227 21.46 -17.12 -0.41
CA PHE A 227 20.68 -18.34 -0.16
C PHE A 227 21.25 -19.60 -0.83
N ALA A 228 21.74 -19.50 -2.06
CA ALA A 228 22.29 -20.65 -2.79
C ALA A 228 23.51 -20.33 -3.67
N ASN A 229 24.07 -19.11 -3.54
CA ASN A 229 25.22 -18.63 -4.30
C ASN A 229 25.09 -18.83 -5.82
N ARG A 230 23.89 -18.62 -6.35
CA ARG A 230 23.59 -18.73 -7.79
C ARG A 230 23.74 -17.38 -8.46
N LEU A 231 24.17 -17.40 -9.71
CA LEU A 231 24.10 -16.23 -10.57
C LEU A 231 22.62 -15.89 -10.85
N PRO A 232 22.24 -14.60 -10.92
CA PRO A 232 20.87 -14.18 -11.21
C PRO A 232 20.28 -14.81 -12.49
N SER A 233 21.10 -15.01 -13.53
CA SER A 233 20.69 -15.67 -14.78
C SER A 233 20.36 -17.15 -14.64
N ALA A 234 20.78 -17.80 -13.55
CA ALA A 234 20.47 -19.21 -13.27
C ALA A 234 19.24 -19.38 -12.35
N ILE A 235 18.55 -18.30 -12.01
CA ILE A 235 17.43 -18.30 -11.06
C ILE A 235 16.12 -18.06 -11.82
N ARG A 236 15.18 -19.00 -11.69
CA ARG A 236 13.84 -18.88 -12.26
C ARG A 236 12.92 -18.06 -11.38
N SER A 237 12.92 -18.34 -10.08
CA SER A 237 12.08 -17.63 -9.11
C SER A 237 12.70 -17.65 -7.72
N THR A 238 12.46 -16.59 -6.96
CA THR A 238 12.86 -16.46 -5.56
C THR A 238 11.65 -16.00 -4.74
N ARG A 239 11.31 -16.77 -3.71
CA ARG A 239 10.25 -16.45 -2.76
C ARG A 239 10.87 -15.91 -1.49
N PHE A 240 10.48 -14.70 -1.16
CA PHE A 240 10.87 -14.01 0.06
C PHE A 240 9.75 -14.09 1.09
N SER A 241 10.12 -14.06 2.36
CA SER A 241 9.20 -13.80 3.45
C SER A 241 9.83 -12.86 4.45
N VAL A 242 9.02 -12.42 5.42
CA VAL A 242 9.38 -11.41 6.41
C VAL A 242 9.25 -12.01 7.78
N ARG A 243 10.20 -11.66 8.65
CA ARG A 243 10.15 -11.95 10.08
C ARG A 243 10.50 -10.70 10.87
N TYR A 244 10.04 -10.67 12.11
CA TYR A 244 10.44 -9.64 13.05
C TYR A 244 11.65 -10.12 13.86
N GLY A 245 12.71 -9.32 13.91
CA GLY A 245 13.93 -9.58 14.67
C GLY A 245 14.30 -8.41 15.58
N GLU A 246 15.51 -8.46 16.16
CA GLU A 246 15.98 -7.46 17.13
C GLU A 246 16.08 -6.03 16.55
N GLY A 247 16.28 -5.92 15.23
CA GLY A 247 16.40 -4.64 14.50
C GLY A 247 15.17 -4.22 13.71
N GLY A 248 14.01 -4.88 13.90
CA GLY A 248 12.79 -4.64 13.13
C GLY A 248 12.50 -5.76 12.11
N TYR A 249 11.86 -5.41 10.99
CA TYR A 249 11.50 -6.38 9.96
C TYR A 249 12.70 -6.76 9.09
N GLU A 250 12.91 -8.06 8.95
CA GLU A 250 13.97 -8.64 8.12
C GLU A 250 13.34 -9.52 7.03
N VAL A 251 13.83 -9.35 5.80
CA VAL A 251 13.45 -10.21 4.67
C VAL A 251 14.43 -11.36 4.55
N TYR A 252 13.91 -12.55 4.27
CA TYR A 252 14.72 -13.75 4.03
C TYR A 252 14.13 -14.60 2.90
N VAL A 253 14.97 -15.44 2.29
CA VAL A 253 14.54 -16.33 1.22
C VAL A 253 13.94 -17.61 1.82
N VAL A 254 12.71 -17.92 1.43
CA VAL A 254 12.02 -19.16 1.79
C VAL A 254 12.33 -20.27 0.79
N LYS A 255 12.33 -19.91 -0.50
CA LYS A 255 12.52 -20.87 -1.58
C LYS A 255 13.16 -20.18 -2.78
N GLN A 256 14.06 -20.88 -3.44
CA GLN A 256 14.61 -20.47 -4.73
C GLN A 256 14.55 -21.64 -5.70
N GLU A 257 14.08 -21.38 -6.92
CA GLU A 257 13.98 -22.36 -7.99
C GLU A 257 14.97 -22.01 -9.11
N PRO A 258 15.83 -22.95 -9.52
CA PRO A 258 16.77 -22.71 -10.61
C PRO A 258 16.07 -22.68 -11.97
N LEU A 259 16.67 -21.96 -12.91
CA LEU A 259 16.34 -22.05 -14.33
C LEU A 259 16.84 -23.41 -14.85
N ARG A 260 15.96 -24.20 -15.49
CA ARG A 260 16.28 -25.53 -16.03
C ARG A 260 16.67 -25.44 -17.50
#